data_AF-A0A699QJK8-F1
#
_entry.id   AF-A0A699QJK8-F1
#
_cell.length_a   1.000
_cell.length_b   1.000
_cell.length_c   1.000
_cell.angle_alpha   90.00
_cell.angle_beta   90.00
_cell.angle_gamma   90.00
#
_symmetry.space_group_name_H-M   'P 1'
#
loop_
_entity.id
_entity.type
_entity.pdbx_description
1 polymer ?
#
loop_
_entity_poly.entity_id
_entity_poly.type
_entity_poly.pdbx_seq_one_letter_code
_entity_poly.pdbx_strand_id
1 'polypeptide(L)'
;VKNVLVNGNWVGCSYKEFLACNPKEYDGKEGVVVLTRWIEKIENMQDMSGCSIDKKVKYTAGSFVGKALTWWNSQICTLSYEVAVSMSWNDFKDGHAGYTDRFHDLARLVPHLVTLERRNIERYVYGIAP
;
A
#
# COMPACT_ATOMS: atom_id res chain seq x y z
N VAL A 1 10.51 16.70 -20.02
CA VAL A 1 11.27 16.97 -18.77
C VAL A 1 12.61 16.28 -18.91
N LYS A 2 13.73 16.99 -18.75
CA LYS A 2 15.06 16.47 -19.06
C LYS A 2 15.48 15.50 -17.95
N ASN A 3 15.54 14.22 -18.29
CA ASN A 3 16.11 13.17 -17.44
C ASN A 3 17.62 13.42 -17.32
N VAL A 4 18.10 13.71 -16.11
CA VAL A 4 19.52 13.97 -15.86
C VAL A 4 20.23 12.61 -15.78
N LEU A 5 21.09 12.33 -16.75
CA LEU A 5 22.02 11.20 -16.71
C LEU A 5 23.25 11.61 -15.89
N VAL A 6 23.50 10.92 -14.77
CA VAL A 6 24.80 10.93 -14.10
C VAL A 6 25.36 9.50 -14.12
N ASN A 7 26.51 9.32 -14.76
CA ASN A 7 27.38 8.13 -14.69
C ASN A 7 26.79 6.78 -15.13
N GLY A 8 26.14 6.71 -16.30
CA GLY A 8 25.92 5.45 -17.03
C GLY A 8 25.00 4.40 -16.39
N ASN A 9 24.58 4.60 -15.13
CA ASN A 9 23.56 3.83 -14.45
C ASN A 9 22.28 4.65 -14.40
N TRP A 10 21.15 4.03 -14.74
CA TRP A 10 19.84 4.66 -14.62
C TRP A 10 19.50 4.78 -13.13
N VAL A 11 19.90 5.89 -12.52
CA VAL A 11 19.62 6.14 -11.10
C VAL A 11 18.18 6.61 -10.99
N GLY A 12 17.25 5.69 -10.75
CA GLY A 12 15.88 6.06 -10.42
C GLY A 12 15.82 6.88 -9.13
N CYS A 13 14.71 7.59 -8.91
CA CYS A 13 14.47 8.43 -7.72
C CYS A 13 14.92 7.78 -6.39
N SER A 14 15.43 8.58 -5.46
CA SER A 14 15.67 8.17 -4.08
C SER A 14 14.37 8.19 -3.26
N TYR A 15 14.35 7.46 -2.14
CA TYR A 15 13.21 7.49 -1.23
C TYR A 15 12.95 8.89 -0.66
N LYS A 16 14.02 9.68 -0.45
CA LYS A 16 13.91 11.07 0.01
C LYS A 16 13.24 11.97 -1.02
N GLU A 17 13.56 11.82 -2.30
CA GLU A 17 12.90 12.56 -3.39
C GLU A 17 11.44 12.15 -3.53
N PHE A 18 11.13 10.85 -3.41
CA PHE A 18 9.75 10.38 -3.38
C PHE A 18 8.97 11.01 -2.21
N LEU A 19 9.52 11.02 -1.01
CA LEU A 19 8.89 11.65 0.15
C LEU A 19 8.71 13.17 -0.02
N ALA A 20 9.63 13.85 -0.72
CA ALA A 20 9.50 15.27 -1.02
C ALA A 20 8.30 15.59 -1.91
N CYS A 21 7.78 14.61 -2.67
CA CYS A 21 6.54 14.75 -3.42
C CYS A 21 5.27 14.65 -2.54
N ASN A 22 5.43 14.43 -1.23
CA ASN A 22 4.35 14.30 -0.26
C ASN A 22 3.31 13.25 -0.67
N PRO A 23 3.71 11.96 -0.76
CA PRO A 23 2.81 10.88 -1.13
C PRO A 23 1.66 10.84 -0.12
N LYS A 24 0.43 10.74 -0.64
CA LYS A 24 -0.75 10.62 0.23
C LYS A 24 -0.73 9.27 0.91
N GLU A 25 -1.05 9.24 2.19
CA GLU A 25 -1.28 7.98 2.90
C GLU A 25 -2.59 7.31 2.43
N TYR A 26 -2.66 5.99 2.59
CA TYR A 26 -3.87 5.21 2.36
C TYR A 26 -4.14 4.28 3.54
N ASP A 27 -5.35 4.38 4.11
CA ASP A 27 -5.71 3.71 5.36
C ASP A 27 -6.51 2.41 5.18
N GLY A 28 -6.91 2.09 3.95
CA GLY A 28 -7.68 0.90 3.61
C GLY A 28 -9.14 0.91 4.07
N LYS A 29 -9.72 2.06 4.45
CA LYS A 29 -11.12 2.14 4.89
C LYS A 29 -12.10 2.46 3.78
N GLU A 30 -11.66 3.16 2.76
CA GLU A 30 -12.49 3.59 1.64
C GLU A 30 -12.50 2.52 0.53
N GLY A 31 -13.58 2.48 -0.27
CA GLY A 31 -13.77 1.42 -1.27
C GLY A 31 -12.87 1.52 -2.51
N VAL A 32 -13.05 0.59 -3.46
CA VAL A 32 -12.23 0.45 -4.67
C VAL A 32 -12.01 1.77 -5.42
N VAL A 33 -13.02 2.64 -5.53
CA VAL A 33 -12.89 3.93 -6.23
C VAL A 33 -11.80 4.82 -5.61
N VAL A 34 -11.68 4.83 -4.29
CA VAL A 34 -10.66 5.63 -3.60
C VAL A 34 -9.30 4.98 -3.74
N LEU A 35 -9.24 3.66 -3.60
CA LEU A 35 -8.01 2.90 -3.88
C LEU A 35 -7.48 3.19 -5.29
N THR A 36 -8.34 3.13 -6.31
CA THR A 36 -7.95 3.42 -7.70
C THR A 36 -7.39 4.84 -7.83
N ARG A 37 -8.09 5.85 -7.31
CA ARG A 37 -7.62 7.25 -7.34
C ARG A 37 -6.30 7.44 -6.59
N TRP A 38 -6.11 6.72 -5.49
CA TRP A 38 -4.87 6.76 -4.73
C TRP A 38 -3.71 6.12 -5.52
N ILE A 39 -3.94 4.95 -6.13
CA ILE A 39 -2.97 4.27 -7.01
C ILE A 39 -2.56 5.18 -8.16
N GLU A 40 -3.52 5.78 -8.88
CA GLU A 40 -3.26 6.70 -9.99
C GLU A 40 -2.38 7.89 -9.55
N LYS A 41 -2.64 8.43 -8.35
CA LYS A 41 -1.85 9.54 -7.82
C LYS A 41 -0.40 9.12 -7.51
N ILE A 42 -0.22 7.94 -6.93
CA ILE A 42 1.12 7.41 -6.62
C ILE A 42 1.87 7.04 -7.91
N GLU A 43 1.20 6.44 -8.89
CA GLU A 43 1.79 6.12 -10.20
C GLU A 43 2.30 7.39 -10.89
N ASN A 44 1.48 8.45 -10.91
CA ASN A 44 1.85 9.74 -11.49
C ASN A 44 3.07 10.35 -10.77
N MET A 45 3.08 10.31 -9.44
CA MET A 45 4.22 10.78 -8.64
C MET A 45 5.51 10.01 -8.96
N GLN A 46 5.43 8.68 -9.07
CA GLN A 46 6.57 7.83 -9.41
C GLN A 46 7.08 8.09 -10.83
N ASP A 47 6.18 8.34 -11.78
CA ASP A 47 6.56 8.68 -13.16
C ASP A 47 7.24 10.05 -13.24
N MET A 48 6.63 11.09 -12.65
CA MET A 48 7.19 12.45 -12.62
C MET A 48 8.56 12.54 -11.92
N SER A 49 8.76 11.74 -10.86
CA SER A 49 10.02 11.69 -10.12
C SER A 49 11.07 10.77 -10.75
N GLY A 50 10.71 10.02 -11.81
CA GLY A 50 11.62 9.07 -12.47
C GLY A 50 11.98 7.89 -11.57
N CYS A 51 11.05 7.41 -10.74
CA CYS A 51 11.26 6.23 -9.92
C CYS A 51 11.35 4.98 -10.81
N SER A 52 12.39 4.18 -10.57
CA SER A 52 12.59 2.92 -11.27
C SER A 52 11.54 1.88 -10.84
N ILE A 53 11.24 0.95 -11.74
CA ILE A 53 10.16 -0.04 -11.54
C ILE A 53 10.38 -0.87 -10.28
N ASP A 54 11.61 -1.25 -9.97
CA ASP A 54 12.02 -2.01 -8.79
C ASP A 54 11.78 -1.27 -7.46
N LYS A 55 11.60 0.05 -7.49
CA LYS A 55 11.33 0.88 -6.31
C LYS A 55 9.85 1.15 -6.08
N LYS A 56 8.99 0.92 -7.08
CA LYS A 56 7.58 1.33 -7.03
C LYS A 56 6.85 0.73 -5.83
N VAL A 57 6.82 -0.60 -5.73
CA VAL A 57 6.15 -1.29 -4.63
C VAL A 57 6.76 -0.90 -3.28
N LYS A 58 8.10 -0.92 -3.19
CA LYS A 58 8.82 -0.57 -1.96
C LYS A 58 8.48 0.82 -1.44
N TYR A 59 8.39 1.82 -2.32
CA TYR A 59 8.12 3.20 -1.95
C TYR A 59 6.65 3.42 -1.63
N THR A 60 5.76 2.84 -2.43
CA THR A 60 4.30 2.86 -2.19
C THR A 60 3.94 2.25 -0.85
N ALA A 61 4.58 1.14 -0.47
CA ALA A 61 4.34 0.48 0.80
C ALA A 61 4.58 1.38 2.03
N GLY A 62 5.48 2.36 1.91
CA GLY A 62 5.76 3.35 2.94
C GLY A 62 4.62 4.35 3.18
N SER A 63 3.62 4.40 2.30
CA SER A 63 2.44 5.27 2.41
C SER A 63 1.21 4.53 2.95
N PHE A 64 1.33 3.28 3.34
CA PHE A 64 0.24 2.54 3.96
C PHE A 64 0.12 2.82 5.45
N VAL A 65 -1.12 3.05 5.89
CA VAL A 65 -1.49 3.17 7.30
C VAL A 65 -2.72 2.31 7.58
N GLY A 66 -3.10 2.16 8.86
CA GLY A 66 -4.33 1.48 9.24
C GLY A 66 -4.47 0.07 8.65
N LYS A 67 -5.60 -0.22 8.00
CA LYS A 67 -5.92 -1.54 7.44
C LYS A 67 -5.04 -1.89 6.24
N ALA A 68 -4.67 -0.89 5.44
CA ALA A 68 -3.78 -1.12 4.31
C ALA A 68 -2.39 -1.59 4.77
N LEU A 69 -1.89 -1.04 5.89
CA LEU A 69 -0.65 -1.49 6.50
C LEU A 69 -0.77 -2.92 7.05
N THR A 70 -1.91 -3.28 7.65
CA THR A 70 -2.19 -4.66 8.08
C THR A 70 -2.16 -5.63 6.90
N TRP A 71 -2.79 -5.28 5.77
CA TRP A 71 -2.72 -6.08 4.54
C TRP A 71 -1.28 -6.24 4.05
N TRP A 72 -0.51 -5.15 3.99
CA TRP A 72 0.88 -5.19 3.56
C TRP A 72 1.76 -6.09 4.44
N ASN A 73 1.58 -6.00 5.77
CA ASN A 73 2.26 -6.89 6.71
C ASN A 73 1.88 -8.36 6.52
N SER A 74 0.63 -8.66 6.14
CA SER A 74 0.21 -10.02 5.78
C SER A 74 0.92 -10.53 4.51
N GLN A 75 1.20 -9.66 3.54
CA GLN A 75 1.98 -10.02 2.34
C GLN A 75 3.43 -10.36 2.73
N ILE A 76 4.06 -9.52 3.55
CA ILE A 76 5.43 -9.78 4.06
C ILE A 76 5.49 -11.09 4.84
N CYS A 77 4.50 -11.36 5.68
CA CYS A 77 4.43 -12.59 6.46
C CYS A 77 4.31 -13.84 5.57
N THR A 78 3.61 -13.72 4.44
CA THR A 78 3.36 -14.84 3.51
C THR A 78 4.51 -15.06 2.54
N LEU A 79 5.12 -13.99 2.02
CA LEU A 79 6.06 -14.03 0.91
C LEU A 79 7.52 -13.76 1.32
N SER A 80 7.76 -13.26 2.54
CA SER A 80 8.98 -12.53 2.95
C SER A 80 9.01 -11.08 2.47
N TYR A 81 9.81 -10.25 3.14
CA TYR A 81 9.97 -8.84 2.81
C TYR A 81 10.55 -8.65 1.41
N GLU A 82 11.62 -9.39 1.08
CA GLU A 82 12.38 -9.28 -0.16
C GLU A 82 11.51 -9.62 -1.38
N VAL A 83 10.70 -10.68 -1.27
CA VAL A 83 9.79 -11.10 -2.33
C VAL A 83 8.61 -10.13 -2.43
N ALA A 84 8.05 -9.70 -1.30
CA ALA A 84 6.93 -8.76 -1.32
C ALA A 84 7.31 -7.42 -1.97
N VAL A 85 8.47 -6.83 -1.65
CA VAL A 85 8.87 -5.55 -2.25
C VAL A 85 9.34 -5.64 -3.70
N SER A 86 9.66 -6.85 -4.18
CA SER A 86 10.12 -7.11 -5.54
C SER A 86 9.01 -7.59 -6.48
N MET A 87 7.78 -7.77 -5.98
CA MET A 87 6.64 -8.12 -6.83
C MET A 87 6.41 -7.07 -7.91
N SER A 88 5.83 -7.50 -9.03
CA SER A 88 5.51 -6.54 -10.09
C SER A 88 4.44 -5.57 -9.62
N TRP A 89 4.44 -4.36 -10.20
CA TRP A 89 3.43 -3.37 -9.88
C TRP A 89 2.01 -3.84 -10.23
N ASN A 90 1.85 -4.72 -11.22
CA ASN A 90 0.55 -5.28 -11.57
C ASN A 90 0.09 -6.29 -10.51
N ASP A 91 0.96 -7.21 -10.09
CA ASP A 91 0.63 -8.19 -9.02
C ASP A 91 0.26 -7.47 -7.71
N PHE A 92 0.95 -6.37 -7.42
CA PHE A 92 0.63 -5.51 -6.28
C PHE A 92 -0.79 -4.93 -6.37
N LYS A 93 -1.17 -4.38 -7.53
CA LYS A 93 -2.51 -3.81 -7.75
C LYS A 93 -3.60 -4.88 -7.67
N ASP A 94 -3.36 -6.05 -8.27
CA ASP A 94 -4.30 -7.17 -8.27
C ASP A 94 -4.52 -7.73 -6.86
N GLY A 95 -3.44 -7.91 -6.10
CA GLY A 95 -3.50 -8.38 -4.70
C GLY A 95 -4.26 -7.41 -3.79
N HIS A 96 -4.09 -6.10 -4.01
CA HIS A 96 -4.79 -5.09 -3.22
C HIS A 96 -6.28 -5.00 -3.61
N ALA A 97 -6.61 -5.04 -4.90
CA ALA A 97 -8.00 -5.04 -5.36
C ALA A 97 -8.76 -6.25 -4.80
N GLY A 98 -8.17 -7.45 -4.88
CA GLY A 98 -8.77 -8.67 -4.32
C GLY A 98 -8.98 -8.63 -2.81
N TYR A 99 -8.08 -7.97 -2.05
CA TYR A 99 -8.28 -7.77 -0.61
C TYR A 99 -9.45 -6.83 -0.33
N THR A 100 -9.51 -5.69 -1.03
CA THR A 100 -10.59 -4.71 -0.84
C THR A 100 -11.95 -5.31 -1.20
N ASP A 101 -12.07 -6.01 -2.33
CA ASP A 101 -13.32 -6.68 -2.75
C ASP A 101 -13.75 -7.75 -1.75
N ARG A 102 -12.84 -8.66 -1.37
CA ARG A 102 -13.14 -9.73 -0.41
C ARG A 102 -13.50 -9.20 0.97
N PHE A 103 -12.83 -8.13 1.43
CA PHE A 103 -13.16 -7.48 2.69
C PHE A 103 -14.55 -6.84 2.63
N HIS A 104 -14.91 -6.17 1.53
CA HIS A 104 -16.24 -5.61 1.35
C HIS A 104 -17.33 -6.69 1.28
N ASP A 105 -17.10 -7.79 0.57
CA ASP A 105 -18.05 -8.89 0.49
C ASP A 105 -18.25 -9.58 1.85
N LEU A 106 -17.17 -9.86 2.57
CA LEU A 106 -17.25 -10.40 3.93
C LEU A 106 -17.94 -9.42 4.89
N ALA A 107 -17.67 -8.12 4.77
CA ALA A 107 -18.34 -7.10 5.58
C ALA A 107 -19.85 -7.03 5.31
N ARG A 108 -20.29 -7.31 4.08
CA ARG A 108 -21.73 -7.39 3.71
C ARG A 108 -22.38 -8.67 4.20
N LEU A 109 -21.68 -9.80 4.09
CA LEU A 109 -22.20 -11.11 4.51
C LEU A 109 -22.23 -11.27 6.02
N VAL A 110 -21.26 -10.69 6.73
CA VAL A 110 -21.10 -10.90 8.18
C VAL A 110 -20.75 -9.57 8.89
N PRO A 111 -21.69 -8.59 8.95
CA PRO A 111 -21.40 -7.25 9.49
C PRO A 111 -20.92 -7.25 10.95
N HIS A 112 -21.37 -8.24 11.72
CA HIS A 112 -21.01 -8.37 13.14
C HIS A 112 -19.55 -8.75 13.35
N LEU A 113 -18.88 -9.42 12.40
CA LEU A 113 -17.47 -9.83 12.53
C LEU A 113 -16.51 -8.65 12.34
N VAL A 114 -16.77 -7.78 11.36
CA VAL A 114 -16.02 -6.52 11.16
C VAL A 114 -16.21 -5.58 12.36
N THR A 115 -17.41 -5.55 12.93
CA THR A 115 -17.72 -4.80 14.14
C THR A 115 -17.00 -5.40 15.35
N LEU A 116 -16.89 -6.74 15.42
CA LEU A 116 -16.15 -7.47 16.46
C LEU A 116 -14.65 -7.17 16.40
N GLU A 117 -14.06 -7.14 15.21
CA GLU A 117 -12.63 -6.89 15.02
C GLU A 117 -12.27 -5.46 15.44
N ARG A 118 -13.08 -4.45 15.06
CA ARG A 118 -12.93 -3.08 15.60
C ARG A 118 -12.99 -3.08 17.12
N ARG A 119 -13.97 -3.77 17.71
CA ARG A 119 -14.16 -3.85 19.16
C ARG A 119 -13.02 -4.60 19.86
N ASN A 120 -12.44 -5.60 19.21
CA ASN A 120 -11.30 -6.36 19.74
C ASN A 120 -10.01 -5.56 19.67
N ILE A 121 -9.80 -4.77 18.61
CA ILE A 121 -8.69 -3.81 18.51
C ILE A 121 -8.84 -2.73 19.59
N GLU A 122 -10.04 -2.19 19.80
CA GLU A 122 -10.31 -1.23 20.89
C GLU A 122 -10.03 -1.85 22.27
N ARG A 123 -10.49 -3.07 22.52
CA ARG A 123 -10.21 -3.79 23.78
C ARG A 123 -8.71 -4.01 24.00
N TYR A 124 -7.98 -4.38 22.95
CA TYR A 124 -6.53 -4.56 23.02
C TYR A 124 -5.80 -3.23 23.32
N VAL A 125 -6.18 -2.13 22.66
CA VAL A 125 -5.63 -0.79 22.92
C VAL A 125 -5.90 -0.33 24.35
N TYR A 126 -7.06 -0.66 24.91
CA TYR A 126 -7.43 -0.31 26.28
C TYR A 126 -7.09 -1.39 27.34
N GLY A 127 -6.31 -2.42 26.97
CA GLY A 127 -5.79 -3.42 27.91
C GLY A 127 -6.82 -4.40 28.48
N ILE A 128 -7.99 -4.50 27.85
CA ILE A 128 -9.00 -5.50 28.20
C ILE A 128 -8.70 -6.77 27.40
N ALA A 129 -8.44 -7.88 28.08
CA ALA A 129 -8.19 -9.17 27.44
C ALA A 129 -9.39 -9.60 26.55
N PRO A 130 -9.14 -10.33 25.44
CA PRO A 130 -10.13 -10.57 24.37
C PRO A 130 -11.45 -11.18 24.85
#